data_AF-A0A7Y4R3W4-F1
#
_entry.id   AF-A0A7Y4R3W4-F1
#
_cell.length_a   1.000
_cell.length_b   1.000
_cell.length_c   1.000
_cell.angle_alpha   90.00
_cell.angle_beta   90.00
_cell.angle_gamma   90.00
#
_symmetry.space_group_name_H-M   'P 1'
#
loop_
_entity.id
_entity.type
_entity.pdbx_description
1 polymer ?
#
loop_
_entity_poly.entity_id
_entity_poly.type
_entity_poly.pdbx_seq_one_letter_code
_entity_poly.pdbx_strand_id
1 'polypeptide(L)'
;MFGLFSSKEYLPTVTAVDKDWVEQSFIWFLEVFGFERLRQQPFYAPAVQSFPYDNLKDLRELQQLLAQLCGYLNLNPHQIDVKFFDDLDSKQWTVWNVPPLNETEISNQVNAGNLERFTIELAKSNLNHPQLLIAVLAHELTRVKLLEGNSLKATDPDLETMTDLISIFFGFGIFVANSVLTTEINWITRNNYLPNEIISYANALVCHVTMHNSDNYTMVLNRNTNEQFRKNFEYLTKTNDTALDKFKVQECEKHFLLNSQVTKGFADRDFEKVIEGNKKILQINPRNNYAFNNLGYTLLQQKKYTQAIESFTKAIDLDPYWDYPFNNRGYCKLQLNDLENAYLDLHASFEMDPQSPFNLRNMGAYYLKTNDFEKALHHFEEVEKIGPETDLINFYLGQAHLKLGNLEKSKLYFEKSIRRNEHNDSMIE
;
A
#
# COMPACT_ATOMS: atom_id res chain seq x y z
N MET A 1 25.36 -32.91 -46.74
CA MET A 1 25.36 -31.82 -45.74
C MET A 1 23.93 -31.38 -45.53
N PHE A 2 23.21 -32.01 -44.59
CA PHE A 2 21.94 -31.48 -44.11
C PHE A 2 22.29 -30.47 -43.01
N GLY A 3 22.19 -29.19 -43.33
CA GLY A 3 22.32 -28.12 -42.33
C GLY A 3 21.14 -28.21 -41.38
N LEU A 4 21.40 -28.60 -40.14
CA LEU A 4 20.47 -28.44 -39.03
C LEU A 4 20.18 -26.94 -38.88
N PHE A 5 19.00 -26.52 -39.31
CA PHE A 5 18.46 -25.22 -38.93
C PHE A 5 18.19 -25.26 -37.42
N SER A 6 19.16 -24.86 -36.60
CA SER A 6 18.86 -24.56 -35.20
C SER A 6 17.96 -23.33 -35.21
N SER A 7 16.69 -23.49 -34.83
CA SER A 7 15.83 -22.34 -34.53
C SER A 7 16.56 -21.45 -33.53
N LYS A 8 16.73 -20.16 -33.83
CA LYS A 8 17.33 -19.20 -32.90
C LYS A 8 16.50 -19.23 -31.61
N GLU A 9 17.11 -19.69 -30.53
CA GLU A 9 16.48 -19.72 -29.21
C GLU A 9 16.52 -18.31 -28.62
N TYR A 10 15.36 -17.82 -28.21
CA TYR A 10 15.22 -16.53 -27.53
C TYR A 10 15.06 -16.80 -26.05
N LEU A 11 15.98 -16.31 -25.24
CA LEU A 11 15.98 -16.50 -23.79
C LEU A 11 15.98 -15.13 -23.08
N PRO A 12 15.29 -15.00 -21.93
CA PRO A 12 15.39 -13.82 -21.10
C PRO A 12 16.78 -13.73 -20.44
N THR A 13 17.15 -12.53 -19.97
CA THR A 13 18.40 -12.31 -19.22
C THR A 13 18.27 -12.62 -17.73
N VAL A 14 17.05 -12.85 -17.24
CA VAL A 14 16.73 -13.19 -15.85
C VAL A 14 16.59 -14.71 -15.66
N THR A 15 16.74 -15.18 -14.42
CA THR A 15 16.42 -16.58 -14.09
C THR A 15 14.92 -16.85 -14.17
N ALA A 16 14.52 -18.11 -14.24
CA ALA A 16 13.10 -18.49 -14.23
C ALA A 16 12.39 -18.07 -12.93
N VAL A 17 13.10 -18.10 -11.80
CA VAL A 17 12.57 -17.69 -10.48
C VAL A 17 12.34 -16.18 -10.46
N ASP A 18 13.31 -15.39 -10.92
CA ASP A 18 13.18 -13.93 -10.96
C ASP A 18 12.09 -13.50 -11.96
N LYS A 19 11.99 -14.18 -13.12
CA LYS A 19 10.93 -13.95 -14.10
C LYS A 19 9.55 -14.15 -13.48
N ASP A 20 9.33 -15.29 -12.82
CA ASP A 20 8.06 -15.60 -12.19
C ASP A 20 7.75 -14.57 -11.09
N TRP A 21 8.71 -14.26 -10.23
CA TRP A 21 8.54 -13.25 -9.19
C TRP A 21 8.14 -11.87 -9.75
N VAL A 22 8.81 -11.39 -10.80
CA VAL A 22 8.44 -10.13 -11.48
C VAL A 22 7.02 -10.21 -12.04
N GLU A 23 6.67 -11.28 -12.76
CA GLU A 23 5.37 -11.40 -13.41
C GLU A 23 4.22 -11.53 -12.40
N GLN A 24 4.39 -12.31 -11.33
CA GLN A 24 3.39 -12.41 -10.26
C GLN A 24 3.21 -11.07 -9.54
N SER A 25 4.31 -10.34 -9.30
CA SER A 25 4.25 -9.02 -8.67
C SER A 25 3.53 -8.01 -9.56
N PHE A 26 3.77 -8.04 -10.88
CA PHE A 26 3.04 -7.21 -11.83
C PHE A 26 1.56 -7.58 -11.94
N ILE A 27 1.20 -8.88 -11.89
CA ILE A 27 -0.20 -9.31 -11.80
C ILE A 27 -0.86 -8.67 -10.57
N TRP A 28 -0.21 -8.77 -9.41
CA TRP A 28 -0.69 -8.14 -8.18
C TRP A 28 -0.82 -6.61 -8.33
N PHE A 29 0.17 -5.93 -8.89
CA PHE A 29 0.11 -4.48 -9.13
C PHE A 29 -1.07 -4.10 -10.03
N LEU A 30 -1.36 -4.88 -11.07
CA LEU A 30 -2.51 -4.63 -11.95
C LEU A 30 -3.83 -4.76 -11.20
N GLU A 31 -3.96 -5.78 -10.34
CA GLU A 31 -5.17 -6.03 -9.57
C GLU A 31 -5.44 -4.97 -8.48
N VAL A 32 -4.36 -4.39 -7.92
CA VAL A 32 -4.44 -3.40 -6.82
C VAL A 32 -4.47 -1.96 -7.34
N PHE A 33 -3.62 -1.62 -8.30
CA PHE A 33 -3.38 -0.24 -8.75
C PHE A 33 -3.94 0.05 -10.15
N GLY A 34 -4.33 -0.98 -10.91
CA GLY A 34 -4.94 -0.83 -12.23
C GLY A 34 -3.94 -0.56 -13.34
N PHE A 35 -4.38 -0.74 -14.59
CA PHE A 35 -3.49 -0.71 -15.75
C PHE A 35 -3.65 0.53 -16.64
N GLU A 36 -4.76 1.25 -16.54
CA GLU A 36 -5.12 2.32 -17.49
C GLU A 36 -4.03 3.39 -17.65
N ARG A 37 -3.37 3.76 -16.55
CA ARG A 37 -2.32 4.79 -16.58
C ARG A 37 -1.10 4.34 -17.40
N LEU A 38 -0.75 3.06 -17.40
CA LEU A 38 0.40 2.54 -18.15
C LEU A 38 0.13 2.41 -19.65
N ARG A 39 -1.13 2.28 -20.07
CA ARG A 39 -1.50 2.24 -21.50
C ARG A 39 -1.27 3.56 -22.22
N GLN A 40 -1.21 4.68 -21.52
CA GLN A 40 -1.03 6.00 -22.13
C GLN A 40 0.44 6.41 -22.16
N GLN A 41 1.13 6.24 -21.03
CA GLN A 41 2.52 6.62 -20.88
C GLN A 41 3.21 5.63 -19.93
N PRO A 42 3.90 4.60 -20.46
CA PRO A 42 4.53 3.58 -19.64
C PRO A 42 5.75 4.10 -18.89
N PHE A 43 6.38 5.19 -19.35
CA PHE A 43 7.57 5.76 -18.70
C PHE A 43 7.57 7.28 -18.65
N TYR A 44 8.09 7.80 -17.54
CA TYR A 44 8.55 9.18 -17.39
C TYR A 44 10.03 9.28 -17.75
N ALA A 45 10.38 10.23 -18.62
CA ALA A 45 11.76 10.48 -18.98
C ALA A 45 12.40 11.46 -17.97
N PRO A 46 13.68 11.26 -17.59
CA PRO A 46 14.44 12.22 -16.78
C PRO A 46 14.89 13.40 -17.67
N ALA A 47 13.92 14.18 -18.16
CA ALA A 47 14.14 15.25 -19.12
C ALA A 47 13.45 16.54 -18.63
N VAL A 48 14.02 17.70 -18.98
CA VAL A 48 13.49 19.02 -18.57
C VAL A 48 12.04 19.22 -19.01
N GLN A 49 11.63 18.62 -20.14
CA GLN A 49 10.24 18.68 -20.60
C GLN A 49 9.27 17.94 -19.66
N SER A 50 9.73 16.88 -18.99
CA SER A 50 8.94 16.12 -18.02
C SER A 50 9.08 16.70 -16.61
N PHE A 51 10.27 17.19 -16.25
CA PHE A 51 10.57 17.75 -14.92
C PHE A 51 11.33 19.07 -15.07
N PRO A 52 10.62 20.20 -15.21
CA PRO A 52 11.23 21.52 -15.42
C PRO A 52 11.65 22.18 -14.09
N TYR A 53 12.38 21.44 -13.24
CA TYR A 53 12.79 21.90 -11.91
C TYR A 53 14.32 21.84 -11.77
N ASP A 54 14.93 23.02 -11.70
CA ASP A 54 16.38 23.17 -11.67
C ASP A 54 16.86 23.74 -10.32
N ASN A 55 15.98 24.35 -9.52
CA ASN A 55 16.32 24.94 -8.22
C ASN A 55 15.38 24.43 -7.11
N LEU A 56 15.57 23.19 -6.70
CA LEU A 56 14.75 22.56 -5.64
C LEU A 56 15.03 23.11 -4.22
N LYS A 57 15.93 24.10 -4.07
CA LYS A 57 16.03 24.91 -2.85
C LYS A 57 14.92 25.96 -2.74
N ASP A 58 14.28 26.36 -3.85
CA ASP A 58 13.05 27.14 -3.81
C ASP A 58 11.91 26.21 -3.37
N LEU A 59 11.32 26.51 -2.21
CA LEU A 59 10.22 25.73 -1.65
C LEU A 59 9.03 25.60 -2.60
N ARG A 60 8.81 26.57 -3.49
CA ARG A 60 7.73 26.52 -4.48
C ARG A 60 8.03 25.50 -5.58
N GLU A 61 9.25 25.46 -6.10
CA GLU A 61 9.64 24.44 -7.10
C GLU A 61 9.58 23.03 -6.48
N LEU A 62 10.05 22.89 -5.24
CA LEU A 62 9.97 21.62 -4.52
C LEU A 62 8.52 21.17 -4.29
N GLN A 63 7.62 22.09 -3.88
CA GLN A 63 6.19 21.79 -3.70
C GLN A 63 5.51 21.44 -5.03
N GLN A 64 5.87 22.10 -6.13
CA GLN A 64 5.36 21.77 -7.45
C GLN A 64 5.81 20.39 -7.91
N LEU A 65 7.10 20.06 -7.72
CA LEU A 65 7.63 18.72 -8.00
C LEU A 65 6.89 17.66 -7.17
N LEU A 66 6.74 17.89 -5.85
CA LEU A 66 6.04 16.97 -4.96
C LEU A 66 4.59 16.76 -5.43
N ALA A 67 3.87 17.84 -5.74
CA ALA A 67 2.50 17.76 -6.25
C ALA A 67 2.42 17.02 -7.59
N GLN A 68 3.38 17.24 -8.49
CA GLN A 68 3.46 16.54 -9.78
C GLN A 68 3.67 15.03 -9.59
N LEU A 69 4.63 14.63 -8.76
CA LEU A 69 4.91 13.22 -8.47
C LEU A 69 3.74 12.54 -7.73
N CYS A 70 3.12 13.23 -6.77
CA CYS A 70 1.90 12.74 -6.12
C CYS A 70 0.76 12.53 -7.11
N GLY A 71 0.58 13.46 -8.06
CA GLY A 71 -0.41 13.32 -9.13
C GLY A 71 -0.19 12.08 -10.00
N TYR A 72 1.07 11.75 -10.30
CA TYR A 72 1.42 10.54 -11.06
C TYR A 72 1.12 9.22 -10.34
N LEU A 73 1.09 9.26 -9.00
CA LEU A 73 0.85 8.11 -8.13
C LEU A 73 -0.57 8.09 -7.53
N ASN A 74 -1.39 9.10 -7.86
CA ASN A 74 -2.68 9.34 -7.23
C ASN A 74 -2.57 9.33 -5.69
N LEU A 75 -1.60 10.09 -5.17
CA LEU A 75 -1.40 10.34 -3.75
C LEU A 75 -1.89 11.74 -3.39
N ASN A 76 -2.39 11.90 -2.17
CA ASN A 76 -2.75 13.21 -1.65
C ASN A 76 -1.49 13.91 -1.09
N PRO A 77 -1.04 15.02 -1.68
CA PRO A 77 0.17 15.72 -1.22
C PRO A 77 0.04 16.27 0.21
N HIS A 78 -1.18 16.46 0.72
CA HIS A 78 -1.40 16.91 2.11
C HIS A 78 -1.12 15.84 3.17
N GLN A 79 -0.92 14.58 2.76
CA GLN A 79 -0.56 13.47 3.64
C GLN A 79 0.96 13.22 3.67
N ILE A 80 1.74 13.98 2.90
CA ILE A 80 3.17 13.73 2.71
C ILE A 80 3.96 14.93 3.22
N ASP A 81 4.78 14.70 4.24
CA ASP A 81 5.70 15.68 4.81
C ASP A 81 7.14 15.32 4.38
N VAL A 82 7.78 16.18 3.60
CA VAL A 82 9.20 16.01 3.23
C VAL A 82 10.07 16.86 4.15
N LYS A 83 10.98 16.23 4.89
CA LYS A 83 11.93 16.88 5.80
C LYS A 83 13.36 16.68 5.32
N PHE A 84 14.17 17.71 5.49
CA PHE A 84 15.60 17.62 5.21
C PHE A 84 16.39 17.66 6.51
N PHE A 85 17.35 16.75 6.65
CA PHE A 85 18.30 16.75 7.75
C PHE A 85 19.69 17.15 7.24
N ASP A 86 20.48 17.81 8.10
CA ASP A 86 21.86 18.16 7.80
C ASP A 86 22.71 16.87 7.78
N ASP A 87 23.23 16.50 6.62
CA ASP A 87 24.16 15.39 6.44
C ASP A 87 25.63 15.86 6.56
N LEU A 88 26.56 14.93 6.88
CA LEU A 88 27.96 15.28 7.12
C LEU A 88 28.65 15.78 5.85
N ASP A 89 28.71 17.10 5.70
CA ASP A 89 29.39 17.79 4.61
C ASP A 89 30.88 18.00 4.98
N SER A 90 31.75 17.03 4.65
CA SER A 90 33.20 17.20 4.81
C SER A 90 33.75 18.08 3.68
N LYS A 91 34.13 19.32 4.03
CA LYS A 91 34.83 20.30 3.15
C LYS A 91 36.22 19.88 2.67
N GLN A 92 36.62 18.63 2.85
CA GLN A 92 37.83 18.09 2.24
C GLN A 92 37.44 16.81 1.50
N TRP A 93 37.67 16.85 0.19
CA TRP A 93 37.61 15.71 -0.69
C TRP A 93 38.30 14.52 -0.02
N THR A 94 37.63 13.36 -0.04
CA THR A 94 37.99 12.06 0.57
C THR A 94 37.59 11.89 2.05
N VAL A 95 36.45 11.24 2.34
CA VAL A 95 36.39 10.04 3.20
C VAL A 95 35.14 9.19 2.92
N TRP A 96 35.40 7.89 2.75
CA TRP A 96 34.50 6.73 2.71
C TRP A 96 33.89 6.38 4.07
N ASN A 97 33.27 7.32 4.78
CA ASN A 97 32.57 7.03 6.03
C ASN A 97 31.29 7.87 6.11
N VAL A 98 30.21 7.29 5.60
CA VAL A 98 28.86 7.63 6.02
C VAL A 98 28.79 7.24 7.51
N PRO A 99 28.32 8.09 8.43
CA PRO A 99 27.94 7.62 9.76
C PRO A 99 26.95 6.47 9.56
N PRO A 100 26.86 5.46 10.44
CA PRO A 100 25.97 4.32 10.21
C PRO A 100 24.63 4.86 9.73
N LEU A 101 24.28 4.51 8.49
CA LEU A 101 23.08 4.97 7.80
C LEU A 101 21.91 4.62 8.72
N ASN A 102 21.47 5.59 9.52
CA ASN A 102 20.04 5.69 9.71
C ASN A 102 19.57 6.05 8.30
N GLU A 103 18.99 5.06 7.66
CA GLU A 103 18.55 5.09 6.28
C GLU A 103 17.65 6.31 6.05
N THR A 104 17.25 6.58 4.81
CA THR A 104 16.11 7.47 4.56
C THR A 104 14.91 6.90 5.33
N GLU A 105 14.73 7.31 6.58
CA GLU A 105 13.69 6.80 7.47
C GLU A 105 12.39 7.44 6.98
N ILE A 106 11.68 6.73 6.09
CA ILE A 106 10.24 6.90 6.05
C ILE A 106 9.74 6.42 7.41
N SER A 107 9.47 7.37 8.31
CA SER A 107 8.72 7.07 9.51
C SER A 107 7.23 7.19 9.16
N ASN A 108 6.52 6.07 9.24
CA ASN A 108 5.07 6.10 9.32
C ASN A 108 4.71 6.83 10.62
N GLN A 109 4.16 8.03 10.52
CA GLN A 109 3.56 8.71 11.65
C GLN A 109 2.06 8.56 11.53
N VAL A 110 1.52 7.55 12.20
CA VAL A 110 0.08 7.49 12.46
C VAL A 110 -0.24 8.62 13.45
N ASN A 111 -0.86 9.71 12.98
CA ASN A 111 -1.30 10.79 13.86
C ASN A 111 -2.66 11.34 13.46
N ALA A 112 -3.54 11.41 14.47
CA ALA A 112 -4.84 12.07 14.58
C ALA A 112 -5.51 12.53 13.25
N GLY A 113 -6.32 11.66 12.62
CA GLY A 113 -7.10 12.10 11.46
C GLY A 113 -7.81 11.06 10.59
N ASN A 114 -7.65 9.75 10.82
CA ASN A 114 -8.00 8.69 9.84
C ASN A 114 -7.24 8.79 8.49
N LEU A 115 -6.23 9.65 8.39
CA LEU A 115 -5.33 9.75 7.24
C LEU A 115 -3.93 9.35 7.71
N GLU A 116 -3.40 8.25 7.17
CA GLU A 116 -1.98 7.94 7.30
C GLU A 116 -1.17 9.12 6.76
N ARG A 117 -0.28 9.68 7.59
CA ARG A 117 0.68 10.68 7.17
C ARG A 117 2.04 10.04 7.05
N PHE A 118 2.71 10.35 5.96
CA PHE A 118 4.03 9.82 5.64
C PHE A 118 5.05 10.94 5.76
N THR A 119 6.05 10.74 6.61
CA THR A 119 7.21 11.63 6.63
C THR A 119 8.32 11.01 5.79
N ILE A 120 8.81 11.72 4.78
CA ILE A 120 9.98 11.35 3.98
C ILE A 120 11.15 12.21 4.44
N GLU A 121 12.17 11.60 5.04
CA GLU A 121 13.36 12.30 5.52
C GLU A 121 14.54 12.12 4.56
N LEU A 122 15.06 13.22 4.02
CA LEU A 122 16.11 13.22 3.01
C LEU A 122 17.33 14.03 3.44
N ALA A 123 18.51 13.63 2.96
CA ALA A 123 19.73 14.41 3.15
C ALA A 123 19.63 15.77 2.44
N LYS A 124 20.03 16.84 3.13
CA LYS A 124 19.98 18.20 2.59
C LYS A 124 20.88 18.39 1.37
N SER A 125 21.98 17.64 1.27
CA SER A 125 22.84 17.65 0.08
C SER A 125 22.11 17.28 -1.23
N ASN A 126 21.00 16.52 -1.18
CA ASN A 126 20.19 16.19 -2.35
C ASN A 126 19.59 17.44 -3.03
N LEU A 127 19.38 18.52 -2.28
CA LEU A 127 18.92 19.81 -2.84
C LEU A 127 19.92 20.44 -3.83
N ASN A 128 21.18 19.98 -3.83
CA ASN A 128 22.20 20.40 -4.79
C ASN A 128 22.19 19.56 -6.09
N HIS A 129 21.41 18.49 -6.15
CA HIS A 129 21.37 17.53 -7.26
C HIS A 129 19.92 17.29 -7.71
N PRO A 130 19.29 18.23 -8.46
CA PRO A 130 17.86 18.18 -8.75
C PRO A 130 17.38 16.88 -9.40
N GLN A 131 18.13 16.35 -10.37
CA GLN A 131 17.78 15.10 -11.05
C GLN A 131 17.84 13.87 -10.13
N LEU A 132 18.81 13.85 -9.21
CA LEU A 132 18.88 12.81 -8.18
C LEU A 132 17.71 12.95 -7.20
N LEU A 133 17.38 14.17 -6.77
CA LEU A 133 16.26 14.39 -5.86
C LEU A 133 14.92 13.99 -6.47
N ILE A 134 14.70 14.24 -7.77
CA ILE A 134 13.51 13.76 -8.49
C ILE A 134 13.43 12.23 -8.44
N ALA A 135 14.54 11.53 -8.71
CA ALA A 135 14.60 10.07 -8.69
C ALA A 135 14.29 9.51 -7.30
N VAL A 136 14.92 10.08 -6.25
CA VAL A 136 14.73 9.67 -4.86
C VAL A 136 13.29 9.93 -4.42
N LEU A 137 12.73 11.12 -4.69
CA LEU A 137 11.34 11.41 -4.34
C LEU A 137 10.35 10.51 -5.07
N ALA A 138 10.58 10.21 -6.36
CA ALA A 138 9.74 9.28 -7.09
C ALA A 138 9.75 7.88 -6.44
N HIS A 139 10.92 7.39 -6.05
CA HIS A 139 11.08 6.10 -5.36
C HIS A 139 10.39 6.09 -4.00
N GLU A 140 10.69 7.05 -3.12
CA GLU A 140 10.10 7.12 -1.77
C GLU A 140 8.58 7.32 -1.82
N LEU A 141 8.06 8.07 -2.80
CA LEU A 141 6.61 8.21 -2.99
C LEU A 141 5.96 6.92 -3.50
N THR A 142 6.64 6.13 -4.32
CA THR A 142 6.13 4.80 -4.71
C THR A 142 6.12 3.84 -3.52
N ARG A 143 7.07 3.98 -2.58
CA ARG A 143 7.06 3.27 -1.30
C ARG A 143 5.87 3.67 -0.45
N VAL A 144 5.60 4.97 -0.33
CA VAL A 144 4.37 5.49 0.30
C VAL A 144 3.14 4.87 -0.36
N LYS A 145 3.13 4.71 -1.68
CA LYS A 145 2.00 4.09 -2.39
C LYS A 145 1.77 2.62 -2.04
N LEU A 146 2.83 1.86 -1.74
CA LEU A 146 2.73 0.48 -1.24
C LEU A 146 2.23 0.41 0.20
N LEU A 147 2.64 1.36 1.04
CA LEU A 147 2.27 1.41 2.44
C LEU A 147 0.85 1.93 2.64
N GLU A 148 0.39 2.83 1.78
CA GLU A 148 -0.96 3.40 1.80
C GLU A 148 -2.02 2.29 1.81
N GLY A 149 -2.87 2.30 2.84
CA GLY A 149 -3.98 1.35 2.95
C GLY A 149 -3.55 -0.06 3.34
N ASN A 150 -2.34 -0.24 3.88
CA ASN A 150 -1.78 -1.50 4.33
C ASN A 150 -1.66 -2.58 3.23
N SER A 151 -1.34 -2.17 2.00
CA SER A 151 -1.07 -3.14 0.91
C SER A 151 0.21 -3.94 1.18
N LEU A 152 1.22 -3.30 1.79
CA LEU A 152 2.37 -3.91 2.45
C LEU A 152 2.61 -3.23 3.79
N LYS A 153 3.24 -3.93 4.73
CA LYS A 153 3.68 -3.40 6.02
C LYS A 153 5.11 -2.88 5.92
N ALA A 154 5.43 -1.85 6.71
CA ALA A 154 6.79 -1.30 6.81
C ALA A 154 7.84 -2.34 7.25
N THR A 155 7.39 -3.41 7.91
CA THR A 155 8.22 -4.51 8.40
C THR A 155 8.39 -5.65 7.40
N ASP A 156 7.76 -5.58 6.22
CA ASP A 156 7.86 -6.66 5.23
C ASP A 156 9.29 -6.76 4.68
N PRO A 157 9.89 -7.96 4.67
CA PRO A 157 11.30 -8.14 4.30
C PRO A 157 11.59 -7.75 2.84
N ASP A 158 10.58 -7.86 1.97
CA ASP A 158 10.71 -7.59 0.53
C ASP A 158 10.32 -6.14 0.15
N LEU A 159 9.96 -5.28 1.12
CA LEU A 159 9.44 -3.93 0.87
C LEU A 159 10.34 -3.10 -0.05
N GLU A 160 11.66 -3.16 0.13
CA GLU A 160 12.60 -2.40 -0.69
C GLU A 160 12.60 -2.89 -2.14
N THR A 161 12.71 -4.19 -2.35
CA THR A 161 12.66 -4.79 -3.70
C THR A 161 11.31 -4.58 -4.39
N MET A 162 10.22 -4.59 -3.62
CA MET A 162 8.88 -4.26 -4.11
C MET A 162 8.75 -2.78 -4.46
N THR A 163 9.43 -1.89 -3.73
CA THR A 163 9.46 -0.44 -4.01
C THR A 163 10.14 -0.17 -5.35
N ASP A 164 11.27 -0.81 -5.63
CA ASP A 164 11.94 -0.71 -6.92
C ASP A 164 11.04 -1.23 -8.06
N LEU A 165 10.40 -2.37 -7.85
CA LEU A 165 9.57 -3.00 -8.88
C LEU A 165 8.30 -2.19 -9.16
N ILE A 166 7.66 -1.66 -8.12
CA ILE A 166 6.48 -0.81 -8.28
C ILE A 166 6.84 0.57 -8.83
N SER A 167 8.06 1.08 -8.58
CA SER A 167 8.58 2.27 -9.27
C SER A 167 8.59 2.05 -10.79
N ILE A 168 9.02 0.87 -11.25
CA ILE A 168 8.95 0.49 -12.67
C ILE A 168 7.49 0.42 -13.13
N PHE A 169 6.61 -0.22 -12.35
CA PHE A 169 5.18 -0.28 -12.65
C PHE A 169 4.53 1.10 -12.74
N PHE A 170 4.90 2.08 -11.91
CA PHE A 170 4.44 3.47 -12.04
C PHE A 170 5.30 4.30 -13.01
N GLY A 171 5.98 3.65 -13.95
CA GLY A 171 6.67 4.30 -15.06
C GLY A 171 7.90 5.11 -14.70
N PHE A 172 8.42 4.97 -13.49
CA PHE A 172 9.73 5.49 -13.09
C PHE A 172 10.87 4.52 -13.42
N GLY A 173 10.61 3.49 -14.25
CA GLY A 173 11.58 2.45 -14.55
C GLY A 173 12.87 2.94 -15.24
N ILE A 174 12.84 4.09 -15.92
CA ILE A 174 14.05 4.74 -16.46
C ILE A 174 14.91 5.34 -15.34
N PHE A 175 14.29 5.90 -14.30
CA PHE A 175 15.00 6.40 -13.11
C PHE A 175 15.68 5.24 -12.37
N VAL A 176 14.92 4.17 -12.12
CA VAL A 176 15.42 2.92 -11.49
C VAL A 176 16.52 2.27 -12.34
N ALA A 177 16.41 2.29 -13.66
CA ALA A 177 17.47 1.81 -14.54
C ALA A 177 18.74 2.66 -14.42
N ASN A 178 18.62 3.98 -14.44
CA ASN A 178 19.78 4.87 -14.52
C ASN A 178 20.48 5.11 -13.18
N SER A 179 19.85 4.81 -12.06
CA SER A 179 20.49 4.79 -10.73
C SER A 179 21.53 3.66 -10.58
N VAL A 180 21.49 2.64 -11.45
CA VAL A 180 22.37 1.46 -11.39
C VAL A 180 23.76 1.69 -12.01
N LEU A 181 24.07 2.89 -12.51
CA LEU A 181 25.36 3.18 -13.14
C LEU A 181 26.51 3.29 -12.14
N THR A 182 27.37 2.28 -12.18
CA THR A 182 28.74 2.27 -11.65
C THR A 182 29.71 2.21 -12.84
N THR A 183 30.58 3.21 -12.98
CA THR A 183 31.89 3.01 -13.63
C THR A 183 32.95 3.23 -12.58
N GLU A 184 33.15 2.22 -11.74
CA GLU A 184 34.44 1.82 -11.17
C GLU A 184 34.18 0.70 -10.16
N ILE A 185 35.13 -0.23 -10.12
CA ILE A 185 35.14 -1.41 -9.27
C ILE A 185 35.04 -0.96 -7.81
N ASN A 186 33.85 -1.04 -7.22
CA ASN A 186 33.55 -1.39 -5.83
C ASN A 186 32.09 -1.01 -5.54
N TRP A 187 31.28 -2.03 -5.33
CA TRP A 187 29.93 -1.93 -4.82
C TRP A 187 29.91 -1.02 -3.59
N ILE A 188 29.06 -0.01 -3.59
CA ILE A 188 28.27 0.22 -2.38
C ILE A 188 27.02 -0.62 -2.61
N THR A 189 27.08 -1.88 -2.20
CA THR A 189 25.88 -2.63 -1.86
C THR A 189 25.14 -1.79 -0.81
N ARG A 190 24.14 -1.00 -1.20
CA ARG A 190 22.96 -0.94 -0.34
C ARG A 190 22.41 -2.38 -0.41
N ASN A 191 22.34 -3.06 0.72
CA ASN A 191 21.58 -4.31 0.78
C ASN A 191 20.19 -4.01 0.20
N ASN A 192 19.66 -4.91 -0.64
CA ASN A 192 18.26 -4.93 -1.09
C ASN A 192 17.85 -4.14 -2.36
N TYR A 193 18.76 -3.64 -3.21
CA TYR A 193 18.36 -3.11 -4.54
C TYR A 193 18.14 -4.21 -5.58
N LEU A 194 17.24 -4.00 -6.54
CA LEU A 194 17.02 -4.95 -7.63
C LEU A 194 18.24 -5.10 -8.57
N PRO A 195 18.63 -6.33 -8.96
CA PRO A 195 19.64 -6.56 -9.98
C PRO A 195 19.26 -5.94 -11.33
N ASN A 196 20.28 -5.56 -12.11
CA ASN A 196 20.07 -4.95 -13.42
C ASN A 196 19.29 -5.86 -14.38
N GLU A 197 19.45 -7.19 -14.26
CA GLU A 197 18.72 -8.20 -15.01
C GLU A 197 17.22 -8.08 -14.77
N ILE A 198 16.82 -7.98 -13.49
CA ILE A 198 15.42 -7.85 -13.06
C ILE A 198 14.85 -6.52 -13.55
N ILE A 199 15.57 -5.41 -13.33
CA ILE A 199 15.14 -4.08 -13.77
C ILE A 199 14.94 -4.04 -15.30
N SER A 200 15.88 -4.63 -16.04
CA SER A 200 15.82 -4.68 -17.51
C SER A 200 14.65 -5.52 -18.01
N TYR A 201 14.39 -6.65 -17.36
CA TYR A 201 13.25 -7.52 -17.69
C TYR A 201 11.91 -6.84 -17.38
N ALA A 202 11.75 -6.26 -16.19
CA ALA A 202 10.53 -5.57 -15.77
C ALA A 202 10.21 -4.37 -16.69
N ASN A 203 11.21 -3.57 -17.07
CA ASN A 203 11.02 -2.50 -18.06
C ASN A 203 10.57 -3.05 -19.43
N ALA A 204 11.17 -4.15 -19.90
CA ALA A 204 10.79 -4.79 -21.16
C ALA A 204 9.36 -5.35 -21.12
N LEU A 205 8.97 -5.92 -19.98
CA LEU A 205 7.63 -6.43 -19.70
C LEU A 205 6.59 -5.30 -19.75
N VAL A 206 6.85 -4.15 -19.12
CA VAL A 206 5.98 -2.95 -19.23
C VAL A 206 5.79 -2.55 -20.69
N CYS A 207 6.87 -2.42 -21.48
CA CYS A 207 6.77 -2.10 -22.91
C CYS A 207 5.92 -3.11 -23.68
N HIS A 208 6.15 -4.41 -23.44
CA HIS A 208 5.47 -5.50 -24.14
C HIS A 208 3.96 -5.48 -23.84
N VAL A 209 3.61 -5.44 -22.56
CA VAL A 209 2.21 -5.50 -22.09
C VAL A 209 1.44 -4.24 -22.48
N THR A 210 2.11 -3.08 -22.53
CA THR A 210 1.51 -1.81 -22.99
C THR A 210 1.56 -1.61 -24.49
N MET A 211 2.18 -2.53 -25.26
CA MET A 211 2.35 -2.47 -26.70
C MET A 211 3.07 -1.19 -27.22
N HIS A 212 3.97 -0.62 -26.41
CA HIS A 212 4.72 0.58 -26.79
C HIS A 212 6.00 0.25 -27.54
N ASN A 213 6.42 1.17 -28.42
CA ASN A 213 7.69 1.05 -29.14
C ASN A 213 8.86 1.21 -28.17
N SER A 214 9.66 0.17 -28.00
CA SER A 214 10.86 0.15 -27.18
C SER A 214 11.89 1.22 -27.56
N ASP A 215 11.98 1.58 -28.84
CA ASP A 215 13.00 2.53 -29.32
C ASP A 215 12.89 3.91 -28.67
N ASN A 216 11.68 4.33 -28.28
CA ASN A 216 11.43 5.59 -27.57
C ASN A 216 12.17 5.69 -26.24
N TYR A 217 12.47 4.55 -25.61
CA TYR A 217 13.05 4.50 -24.26
C TYR A 217 14.50 4.05 -24.27
N THR A 218 14.92 3.28 -25.28
CA THR A 218 16.31 2.80 -25.36
C THR A 218 17.34 3.94 -25.38
N MET A 219 17.03 5.10 -25.95
CA MET A 219 17.98 6.23 -26.01
C MET A 219 18.30 6.86 -24.66
N VAL A 220 17.43 6.68 -23.66
CA VAL A 220 17.55 7.29 -22.33
C VAL A 220 17.96 6.29 -21.25
N LEU A 221 18.02 5.00 -21.57
CA LEU A 221 18.54 3.95 -20.69
C LEU A 221 20.08 3.93 -20.71
N ASN A 222 20.68 3.65 -19.56
CA ASN A 222 22.11 3.39 -19.48
C ASN A 222 22.52 2.19 -20.36
N ARG A 223 23.82 2.11 -20.69
CA ARG A 223 24.35 1.10 -21.63
C ARG A 223 24.05 -0.34 -21.22
N ASN A 224 24.27 -0.71 -19.96
CA ASN A 224 24.12 -2.09 -19.48
C ASN A 224 22.63 -2.50 -19.47
N THR A 225 21.76 -1.68 -18.88
CA THR A 225 20.32 -1.92 -18.86
C THR A 225 19.75 -1.94 -20.28
N ASN A 226 20.17 -1.03 -21.18
CA ASN A 226 19.69 -0.98 -22.56
C ASN A 226 19.97 -2.27 -23.34
N GLU A 227 21.18 -2.83 -23.22
CA GLU A 227 21.52 -4.09 -23.90
C GLU A 227 20.64 -5.25 -23.42
N GLN A 228 20.47 -5.39 -22.11
CA GLN A 228 19.66 -6.45 -21.52
C GLN A 228 18.16 -6.25 -21.83
N PHE A 229 17.66 -5.02 -21.71
CA PHE A 229 16.29 -4.64 -22.05
C PHE A 229 15.95 -5.01 -23.50
N ARG A 230 16.83 -4.72 -24.47
CA ARG A 230 16.60 -5.09 -25.88
C ARG A 230 16.47 -6.59 -26.07
N LYS A 231 17.30 -7.40 -25.40
CA LYS A 231 17.23 -8.87 -25.44
C LYS A 231 15.91 -9.37 -24.85
N ASN A 232 15.51 -8.84 -23.69
CA ASN A 232 14.26 -9.22 -23.02
C ASN A 232 13.02 -8.81 -23.83
N PHE A 233 13.03 -7.62 -24.43
CA PHE A 233 11.92 -7.16 -25.27
C PHE A 233 11.81 -7.98 -26.56
N GLU A 234 12.93 -8.35 -27.19
CA GLU A 234 12.92 -9.28 -28.33
C GLU A 234 12.38 -10.65 -27.91
N TYR A 235 12.81 -11.19 -26.77
CA TYR A 235 12.30 -12.45 -26.22
C TYR A 235 10.78 -12.41 -26.00
N LEU A 236 10.26 -11.42 -25.27
CA LEU A 236 8.83 -11.27 -25.00
C LEU A 236 8.02 -11.11 -26.29
N THR A 237 8.50 -10.30 -27.23
CA THR A 237 7.80 -10.07 -28.50
C THR A 237 7.78 -11.31 -29.40
N LYS A 238 8.85 -12.12 -29.39
CA LYS A 238 8.97 -13.29 -30.27
C LYS A 238 8.30 -14.54 -29.71
N THR A 239 8.28 -14.69 -28.39
CA THR A 239 7.80 -15.91 -27.72
C THR A 239 6.44 -15.73 -27.06
N ASN A 240 6.11 -14.50 -26.64
CA ASN A 240 5.01 -14.20 -25.72
C ASN A 240 5.02 -15.09 -24.46
N ASP A 241 6.21 -15.53 -24.04
CA ASP A 241 6.40 -16.34 -22.83
C ASP A 241 6.37 -15.44 -21.59
N THR A 242 5.15 -15.13 -21.15
CA THR A 242 4.87 -14.35 -19.95
C THR A 242 3.52 -14.73 -19.39
N ALA A 243 3.37 -14.70 -18.06
CA ALA A 243 2.08 -14.85 -17.40
C ALA A 243 1.12 -13.69 -17.71
N LEU A 244 1.65 -12.54 -18.16
CA LEU A 244 0.88 -11.32 -18.46
C LEU A 244 0.51 -11.22 -19.94
N ASP A 245 -0.11 -12.26 -20.47
CA ASP A 245 -0.73 -12.16 -21.78
C ASP A 245 -1.91 -11.19 -21.79
N LYS A 246 -2.42 -10.88 -22.99
CA LYS A 246 -3.53 -9.94 -23.16
C LYS A 246 -4.78 -10.34 -22.35
N PHE A 247 -5.04 -11.64 -22.20
CA PHE A 247 -6.21 -12.13 -21.46
C PHE A 247 -6.01 -11.92 -19.96
N LYS A 248 -4.85 -12.28 -19.41
CA LYS A 248 -4.54 -12.07 -17.99
C LYS A 248 -4.59 -10.59 -17.62
N VAL A 249 -4.07 -9.70 -18.47
CA VAL A 249 -4.13 -8.25 -18.23
C VAL A 249 -5.57 -7.73 -18.19
N GLN A 250 -6.44 -8.24 -19.07
CA GLN A 250 -7.87 -7.89 -19.06
C GLN A 250 -8.59 -8.43 -17.82
N GLU A 251 -8.21 -9.62 -17.36
CA GLU A 251 -8.72 -10.21 -16.13
C GLU A 251 -8.34 -9.36 -14.90
N CYS A 252 -7.06 -8.98 -14.78
CA CYS A 252 -6.57 -8.14 -13.69
C CYS A 252 -7.27 -6.77 -13.67
N GLU A 253 -7.45 -6.15 -14.85
CA GLU A 253 -8.16 -4.87 -14.97
C GLU A 253 -9.62 -4.99 -14.52
N LYS A 254 -10.30 -6.09 -14.87
CA LYS A 254 -11.67 -6.34 -14.40
C LYS A 254 -11.69 -6.46 -12.87
N HIS A 255 -10.70 -7.13 -12.27
CA HIS A 255 -10.58 -7.26 -10.82
C HIS A 255 -10.38 -5.90 -10.15
N PHE A 256 -9.43 -5.10 -10.65
CA PHE A 256 -9.18 -3.73 -10.18
C PHE A 256 -10.44 -2.85 -10.24
N LEU A 257 -11.15 -2.86 -11.37
CA LEU A 257 -12.37 -2.06 -11.53
C LEU A 257 -13.48 -2.48 -10.56
N LEU A 258 -13.62 -3.78 -10.27
CA LEU A 258 -14.56 -4.26 -9.27
C LEU A 258 -14.17 -3.83 -7.86
N ASN A 259 -12.89 -3.93 -7.50
CA ASN A 259 -12.38 -3.45 -6.22
C ASN A 259 -12.62 -1.93 -6.06
N SER A 260 -12.31 -1.14 -7.09
CA SER A 260 -12.58 0.30 -7.12
C SER A 260 -14.07 0.61 -6.94
N GLN A 261 -14.96 -0.14 -7.59
CA GLN A 261 -16.40 0.01 -7.41
C GLN A 261 -16.86 -0.31 -5.97
N VAL A 262 -16.30 -1.35 -5.35
CA VAL A 262 -16.56 -1.73 -3.96
C VAL A 262 -16.09 -0.63 -3.00
N THR A 263 -14.85 -0.15 -3.14
CA THR A 263 -14.30 0.92 -2.31
C THR A 263 -15.14 2.19 -2.43
N LYS A 264 -15.51 2.58 -3.65
CA LYS A 264 -16.42 3.71 -3.88
C LYS A 264 -17.79 3.48 -3.23
N GLY A 265 -18.33 2.27 -3.31
CA GLY A 265 -19.60 1.92 -2.66
C GLY A 265 -19.54 2.11 -1.14
N PHE A 266 -18.43 1.73 -0.48
CA PHE A 266 -18.23 2.02 0.94
C PHE A 266 -18.18 3.52 1.23
N ALA A 267 -17.43 4.29 0.43
CA ALA A 267 -17.32 5.74 0.59
C ALA A 267 -18.69 6.45 0.43
N ASP A 268 -19.48 6.01 -0.54
CA ASP A 268 -20.82 6.55 -0.83
C ASP A 268 -21.91 5.99 0.11
N ARG A 269 -21.56 5.03 1.00
CA ARG A 269 -22.50 4.21 1.80
C ARG A 269 -23.55 3.47 0.96
N ASP A 270 -23.24 3.16 -0.29
CA ASP A 270 -24.04 2.34 -1.20
C ASP A 270 -23.74 0.85 -0.98
N PHE A 271 -24.39 0.29 0.03
CA PHE A 271 -24.22 -1.10 0.43
C PHE A 271 -24.71 -2.11 -0.62
N GLU A 272 -25.64 -1.73 -1.50
CA GLU A 272 -26.11 -2.62 -2.57
C GLU A 272 -25.01 -2.82 -3.61
N LYS A 273 -24.36 -1.73 -4.03
CA LYS A 273 -23.19 -1.76 -4.92
C LYS A 273 -22.02 -2.53 -4.33
N VAL A 274 -21.74 -2.38 -3.03
CA VAL A 274 -20.71 -3.17 -2.33
C VAL A 274 -21.01 -4.67 -2.41
N ILE A 275 -22.27 -5.06 -2.15
CA ILE A 275 -22.67 -6.47 -2.21
C ILE A 275 -22.56 -7.02 -3.63
N GLU A 276 -23.05 -6.28 -4.64
CA GLU A 276 -22.98 -6.72 -6.03
C GLU A 276 -21.53 -6.85 -6.51
N GLY A 277 -20.69 -5.86 -6.20
CA GLY A 277 -19.27 -5.86 -6.54
C GLY A 277 -18.54 -7.07 -5.95
N ASN A 278 -18.70 -7.32 -4.64
CA ASN A 278 -18.06 -8.46 -3.99
C ASN A 278 -18.60 -9.82 -4.49
N LYS A 279 -19.89 -9.91 -4.85
CA LYS A 279 -20.43 -11.11 -5.51
C LYS A 279 -19.77 -11.38 -6.85
N LYS A 280 -19.53 -10.34 -7.67
CA LYS A 280 -18.81 -10.47 -8.94
C LYS A 280 -17.34 -10.84 -8.72
N ILE A 281 -16.68 -10.29 -7.70
CA ILE A 281 -15.33 -10.69 -7.30
C ILE A 281 -15.29 -12.18 -6.96
N LEU A 282 -16.25 -12.67 -6.17
CA LEU A 282 -16.34 -14.09 -5.80
C LEU A 282 -16.69 -15.03 -6.96
N GLN A 283 -17.33 -14.53 -8.03
CA GLN A 283 -17.53 -15.31 -9.25
C GLN A 283 -16.22 -15.52 -10.03
N ILE A 284 -15.30 -14.55 -9.95
CA ILE A 284 -13.98 -14.61 -10.60
C ILE A 284 -13.02 -15.43 -9.72
N ASN A 285 -12.95 -15.09 -8.43
CA ASN A 285 -12.14 -15.77 -7.43
C ASN A 285 -13.01 -16.21 -6.24
N PRO A 286 -13.50 -17.45 -6.23
CA PRO A 286 -14.33 -18.00 -5.14
C PRO A 286 -13.62 -18.10 -3.78
N ARG A 287 -12.28 -17.94 -3.75
CA ARG A 287 -11.45 -18.01 -2.54
C ARG A 287 -10.92 -16.64 -2.11
N ASN A 288 -11.59 -15.56 -2.46
CA ASN A 288 -11.23 -14.21 -2.04
C ASN A 288 -11.75 -13.91 -0.62
N ASN A 289 -10.85 -13.94 0.37
CA ASN A 289 -11.12 -13.63 1.79
C ASN A 289 -11.61 -12.19 1.99
N TYR A 290 -11.00 -11.20 1.33
CA TYR A 290 -11.41 -9.79 1.42
C TYR A 290 -12.88 -9.58 1.00
N ALA A 291 -13.31 -10.24 -0.07
CA ALA A 291 -14.68 -10.14 -0.54
C ALA A 291 -15.70 -10.69 0.47
N PHE A 292 -15.37 -11.80 1.14
CA PHE A 292 -16.20 -12.34 2.21
C PHE A 292 -16.26 -11.41 3.43
N ASN A 293 -15.13 -10.82 3.84
CA ASN A 293 -15.11 -9.83 4.92
C ASN A 293 -15.94 -8.59 4.56
N ASN A 294 -15.80 -8.06 3.35
CA ASN A 294 -16.56 -6.89 2.89
C ASN A 294 -18.08 -7.15 2.85
N LEU A 295 -18.49 -8.34 2.41
CA LEU A 295 -19.88 -8.78 2.48
C LEU A 295 -20.36 -8.88 3.93
N GLY A 296 -19.57 -9.51 4.80
CA GLY A 296 -19.88 -9.61 6.22
C GLY A 296 -20.04 -8.25 6.88
N TYR A 297 -19.12 -7.32 6.61
CA TYR A 297 -19.16 -5.96 7.13
C TYR A 297 -20.37 -5.20 6.64
N THR A 298 -20.74 -5.36 5.37
CA THR A 298 -21.95 -4.73 4.82
C THR A 298 -23.23 -5.28 5.46
N LEU A 299 -23.29 -6.58 5.70
CA LEU A 299 -24.40 -7.22 6.42
C LEU A 299 -24.46 -6.78 7.88
N LEU A 300 -23.30 -6.60 8.53
CA LEU A 300 -23.17 -6.03 9.87
C LEU A 300 -23.76 -4.61 9.92
N GLN A 301 -23.43 -3.74 8.94
CA GLN A 301 -24.00 -2.39 8.85
C GLN A 301 -25.53 -2.41 8.67
N GLN A 302 -26.05 -3.43 8.00
CA GLN A 302 -27.49 -3.69 7.88
C GLN A 302 -28.11 -4.39 9.10
N LYS A 303 -27.37 -4.57 10.20
CA LYS A 303 -27.76 -5.30 11.42
C LYS A 303 -28.16 -6.76 11.20
N LYS A 304 -27.72 -7.37 10.09
CA LYS A 304 -27.96 -8.78 9.73
C LYS A 304 -26.85 -9.67 10.32
N TYR A 305 -26.76 -9.69 11.64
CA TYR A 305 -25.61 -10.26 12.35
C TYR A 305 -25.34 -11.75 12.04
N THR A 306 -26.38 -12.59 11.95
CA THR A 306 -26.21 -14.02 11.63
C THR A 306 -25.58 -14.24 10.25
N GLN A 307 -26.06 -13.52 9.23
CA GLN A 307 -25.53 -13.62 7.86
C GLN A 307 -24.11 -13.02 7.76
N ALA A 308 -23.84 -11.97 8.54
CA ALA A 308 -22.51 -11.40 8.66
C ALA A 308 -21.52 -12.41 9.24
N ILE A 309 -21.91 -13.13 10.31
CA ILE A 309 -21.09 -14.18 10.95
C ILE A 309 -20.71 -15.28 9.95
N GLU A 310 -21.64 -15.74 9.11
CA GLU A 310 -21.34 -16.73 8.06
C GLU A 310 -20.28 -16.22 7.07
N SER A 311 -20.38 -14.95 6.67
CA SER A 311 -19.44 -14.34 5.72
C SER A 311 -18.06 -14.16 6.34
N PHE A 312 -17.98 -13.65 7.58
CA PHE A 312 -16.71 -13.54 8.30
C PHE A 312 -16.08 -14.90 8.57
N THR A 313 -16.88 -15.94 8.85
CA THR A 313 -16.34 -17.30 9.04
C THR A 313 -15.67 -17.80 7.78
N LYS A 314 -16.25 -17.58 6.59
CA LYS A 314 -15.58 -17.92 5.32
C LYS A 314 -14.29 -17.12 5.10
N ALA A 315 -14.25 -15.85 5.49
CA ALA A 315 -13.03 -15.05 5.41
C ALA A 315 -11.92 -15.63 6.31
N ILE A 316 -12.26 -16.01 7.54
CA ILE A 316 -11.36 -16.65 8.52
C ILE A 316 -10.86 -18.02 8.04
N ASP A 317 -11.75 -18.84 7.47
CA ASP A 317 -11.38 -20.16 6.94
C ASP A 317 -10.38 -20.07 5.78
N LEU A 318 -10.42 -18.96 5.02
CA LEU A 318 -9.50 -18.68 3.92
C LEU A 318 -8.19 -18.04 4.39
N ASP A 319 -8.24 -17.20 5.43
CA ASP A 319 -7.07 -16.58 6.03
C ASP A 319 -7.22 -16.50 7.58
N PRO A 320 -6.65 -17.46 8.31
CA PRO A 320 -6.78 -17.54 9.76
C PRO A 320 -5.85 -16.59 10.52
N TYR A 321 -5.00 -15.83 9.83
CA TYR A 321 -4.06 -14.87 10.44
C TYR A 321 -4.47 -13.41 10.22
N TRP A 322 -5.66 -13.19 9.65
CA TRP A 322 -6.22 -11.87 9.43
C TRP A 322 -7.18 -11.51 10.56
N ASP A 323 -6.87 -10.45 11.30
CA ASP A 323 -7.56 -10.03 12.53
C ASP A 323 -8.96 -9.43 12.27
N TYR A 324 -9.11 -8.61 11.22
CA TYR A 324 -10.37 -7.89 10.94
C TYR A 324 -11.64 -8.77 10.93
N PRO A 325 -11.67 -9.93 10.24
CA PRO A 325 -12.82 -10.84 10.28
C PRO A 325 -13.15 -11.37 11.68
N PHE A 326 -12.15 -11.66 12.52
CA PHE A 326 -12.38 -12.07 13.90
C PHE A 326 -13.00 -10.93 14.70
N ASN A 327 -12.42 -9.73 14.61
CA ASN A 327 -12.97 -8.55 15.29
C ASN A 327 -14.44 -8.30 14.94
N ASN A 328 -14.74 -8.33 13.64
CA ASN A 328 -16.08 -8.07 13.14
C ASN A 328 -17.08 -9.18 13.51
N ARG A 329 -16.67 -10.46 13.43
CA ARG A 329 -17.49 -11.60 13.84
C ARG A 329 -17.77 -11.58 15.34
N GLY A 330 -16.76 -11.29 16.14
CA GLY A 330 -16.87 -11.11 17.59
C GLY A 330 -17.85 -9.98 17.95
N TYR A 331 -17.79 -8.85 17.24
CA TYR A 331 -18.76 -7.77 17.42
C TYR A 331 -20.19 -8.20 17.05
N CYS A 332 -20.39 -8.94 15.95
CA CYS A 332 -21.71 -9.51 15.61
C CYS A 332 -22.24 -10.43 16.71
N LYS A 333 -21.41 -11.33 17.24
CA LYS A 333 -21.77 -12.24 18.35
C LYS A 333 -22.11 -11.45 19.61
N LEU A 334 -21.38 -10.37 19.89
CA LEU A 334 -21.68 -9.45 20.98
C LEU A 334 -23.06 -8.81 20.82
N GLN A 335 -23.45 -8.42 19.60
CA GLN A 335 -24.80 -7.90 19.33
C GLN A 335 -25.89 -8.94 19.56
N LEU A 336 -25.61 -10.21 19.25
CA LEU A 336 -26.50 -11.34 19.50
C LEU A 336 -26.47 -11.86 20.95
N ASN A 337 -25.72 -11.20 21.84
CA ASN A 337 -25.55 -11.58 23.24
C ASN A 337 -24.89 -12.97 23.45
N ASP A 338 -24.14 -13.45 22.46
CA ASP A 338 -23.29 -14.64 22.55
C ASP A 338 -21.93 -14.24 23.12
N LEU A 339 -21.91 -13.94 24.42
CA LEU A 339 -20.77 -13.31 25.10
C LEU A 339 -19.51 -14.19 25.08
N GLU A 340 -19.66 -15.50 25.29
CA GLU A 340 -18.53 -16.43 25.33
C GLU A 340 -17.80 -16.49 23.99
N ASN A 341 -18.53 -16.71 22.90
CA ASN A 341 -17.91 -16.78 21.58
C ASN A 341 -17.50 -15.40 21.04
N ALA A 342 -18.13 -14.32 21.50
CA ALA A 342 -17.69 -12.95 21.20
C ALA A 342 -16.31 -12.69 21.79
N TYR A 343 -16.09 -13.06 23.06
CA TYR A 343 -14.79 -12.89 23.70
C TYR A 343 -13.68 -13.64 22.96
N LEU A 344 -13.92 -14.90 22.60
CA LEU A 344 -12.93 -15.72 21.88
C LEU A 344 -12.47 -15.06 20.57
N ASP A 345 -13.42 -14.54 19.78
CA ASP A 345 -13.10 -13.87 18.51
C ASP A 345 -12.41 -12.52 18.72
N LEU A 346 -12.93 -11.68 19.63
CA LEU A 346 -12.36 -10.35 19.90
C LEU A 346 -10.95 -10.47 20.50
N HIS A 347 -10.74 -11.42 21.41
CA HIS A 347 -9.43 -11.68 21.99
C HIS A 347 -8.45 -12.24 20.95
N ALA A 348 -8.88 -13.16 20.08
CA ALA A 348 -8.02 -13.66 19.01
C ALA A 348 -7.56 -12.52 18.08
N SER A 349 -8.48 -11.63 17.69
CA SER A 349 -8.15 -10.44 16.90
C SER A 349 -7.18 -9.51 17.63
N PHE A 350 -7.39 -9.27 18.92
CA PHE A 350 -6.53 -8.42 19.74
C PHE A 350 -5.12 -9.01 19.87
N GLU A 351 -4.96 -10.32 20.04
CA GLU A 351 -3.64 -10.96 20.10
C GLU A 351 -2.88 -10.87 18.76
N MET A 352 -3.61 -10.88 17.62
CA MET A 352 -3.02 -10.73 16.28
C MET A 352 -2.52 -9.30 16.04
N ASP A 353 -3.29 -8.29 16.45
CA ASP A 353 -2.88 -6.89 16.41
C ASP A 353 -3.36 -6.12 17.66
N PRO A 354 -2.51 -6.07 18.71
CA PRO A 354 -2.83 -5.36 19.96
C PRO A 354 -2.84 -3.84 19.83
N GLN A 355 -2.27 -3.30 18.75
CA GLN A 355 -2.18 -1.86 18.50
C GLN A 355 -3.27 -1.37 17.55
N SER A 356 -4.12 -2.27 17.03
CA SER A 356 -5.30 -1.89 16.24
C SER A 356 -6.31 -1.15 17.12
N PRO A 357 -6.63 0.13 16.83
CA PRO A 357 -7.63 0.89 17.57
C PRO A 357 -9.02 0.24 17.53
N PHE A 358 -9.35 -0.47 16.44
CA PHE A 358 -10.62 -1.17 16.28
C PHE A 358 -10.70 -2.43 17.15
N ASN A 359 -9.59 -3.16 17.32
CA ASN A 359 -9.54 -4.35 18.15
C ASN A 359 -9.67 -3.96 19.64
N LEU A 360 -8.90 -2.95 20.06
CA LEU A 360 -9.01 -2.36 21.41
C LEU A 360 -10.42 -1.82 21.68
N ARG A 361 -11.01 -1.07 20.75
CA ARG A 361 -12.37 -0.53 20.91
C ARG A 361 -13.38 -1.66 21.13
N ASN A 362 -13.34 -2.72 20.35
CA ASN A 362 -14.33 -3.79 20.47
C ASN A 362 -14.08 -4.67 21.71
N MET A 363 -12.84 -4.83 22.17
CA MET A 363 -12.53 -5.39 23.50
C MET A 363 -13.12 -4.52 24.62
N GLY A 364 -12.97 -3.20 24.53
CA GLY A 364 -13.60 -2.27 25.47
C GLY A 364 -15.13 -2.37 25.44
N ALA A 365 -15.73 -2.50 24.25
CA ALA A 365 -17.18 -2.66 24.08
C ALA A 365 -17.69 -3.97 24.68
N TYR A 366 -16.91 -5.06 24.58
CA TYR A 366 -17.20 -6.31 25.29
C TYR A 366 -17.24 -6.10 26.80
N TYR A 367 -16.17 -5.52 27.37
CA TYR A 367 -16.10 -5.28 28.82
C TYR A 367 -17.19 -4.34 29.34
N LEU A 368 -17.56 -3.33 28.53
CA LEU A 368 -18.67 -2.44 28.84
C LEU A 368 -19.99 -3.22 28.93
N LYS A 369 -20.23 -4.15 28.00
CA LYS A 369 -21.43 -4.98 27.97
C LYS A 369 -21.47 -6.03 29.09
N THR A 370 -20.31 -6.50 29.56
CA THR A 370 -20.19 -7.42 30.70
C THR A 370 -20.05 -6.72 32.05
N ASN A 371 -20.24 -5.38 32.10
CA ASN A 371 -20.16 -4.55 33.29
C ASN A 371 -18.78 -4.49 34.00
N ASP A 372 -17.69 -4.76 33.27
CA ASP A 372 -16.31 -4.53 33.75
C ASP A 372 -15.87 -3.14 33.26
N PHE A 373 -16.41 -2.11 33.90
CA PHE A 373 -16.32 -0.73 33.41
C PHE A 373 -14.89 -0.17 33.48
N GLU A 374 -14.10 -0.60 34.46
CA GLU A 374 -12.69 -0.23 34.60
C GLU A 374 -11.85 -0.78 33.45
N LYS A 375 -12.01 -2.07 33.07
CA LYS A 375 -11.32 -2.61 31.90
C LYS A 375 -11.82 -1.98 30.60
N ALA A 376 -13.12 -1.73 30.50
CA ALA A 376 -13.69 -1.04 29.34
C ALA A 376 -13.04 0.33 29.15
N LEU A 377 -12.99 1.14 30.22
CA LEU A 377 -12.37 2.45 30.21
C LEU A 377 -10.89 2.37 29.82
N HIS A 378 -10.13 1.44 30.38
CA HIS A 378 -8.72 1.26 30.04
C HIS A 378 -8.50 1.05 28.54
N HIS A 379 -9.25 0.12 27.92
CA HIS A 379 -9.13 -0.12 26.48
C HIS A 379 -9.50 1.13 25.66
N PHE A 380 -10.58 1.83 26.03
CA PHE A 380 -10.99 3.03 25.32
C PHE A 380 -9.99 4.19 25.47
N GLU A 381 -9.34 4.35 26.63
CA GLU A 381 -8.29 5.36 26.84
C GLU A 381 -7.05 5.04 26.00
N GLU A 382 -6.70 3.76 25.79
CA GLU A 382 -5.64 3.38 24.84
C GLU A 382 -6.02 3.75 23.41
N VAL A 383 -7.27 3.49 22.98
CA VAL A 383 -7.76 3.94 21.66
C VAL A 383 -7.67 5.46 21.52
N GLU A 384 -8.02 6.25 22.53
CA GLU A 384 -7.90 7.73 22.45
C GLU A 384 -6.45 8.19 22.23
N LYS A 385 -5.45 7.46 22.77
CA LYS A 385 -4.03 7.78 22.57
C LYS A 385 -3.56 7.46 21.16
N ILE A 386 -3.90 6.28 20.64
CA ILE A 386 -3.32 5.76 19.40
C ILE A 386 -4.17 6.09 18.15
N GLY A 387 -5.48 6.27 18.34
CA GLY A 387 -6.45 6.44 17.28
C GLY A 387 -7.65 7.26 17.75
N PRO A 388 -7.48 8.54 18.12
CA PRO A 388 -8.56 9.40 18.62
C PRO A 388 -9.70 9.57 17.61
N GLU A 389 -9.45 9.31 16.32
CA GLU A 389 -10.45 9.39 15.26
C GLU A 389 -11.26 8.11 15.03
N THR A 390 -10.97 7.04 15.78
CA THR A 390 -11.69 5.76 15.68
C THR A 390 -13.18 5.95 15.90
N ASP A 391 -14.00 5.39 15.01
CA ASP A 391 -15.45 5.53 15.06
C ASP A 391 -16.02 5.15 16.43
N LEU A 392 -16.95 5.97 16.94
CA LEU A 392 -17.67 5.80 18.21
C LEU A 392 -16.81 5.87 19.49
N ILE A 393 -15.52 6.22 19.40
CA ILE A 393 -14.66 6.19 20.60
C ILE A 393 -15.11 7.19 21.68
N ASN A 394 -15.52 8.39 21.29
CA ASN A 394 -15.99 9.39 22.26
C ASN A 394 -17.30 8.96 22.89
N PHE A 395 -18.19 8.33 22.12
CA PHE A 395 -19.41 7.75 22.64
C PHE A 395 -19.11 6.67 23.71
N TYR A 396 -18.20 5.74 23.42
CA TYR A 396 -17.83 4.68 24.36
C TYR A 396 -17.13 5.19 25.62
N LEU A 397 -16.22 6.17 25.50
CA LEU A 397 -15.59 6.85 26.64
C LEU A 397 -16.63 7.57 27.52
N GLY A 398 -17.57 8.27 26.89
CA GLY A 398 -18.68 8.94 27.59
C GLY A 398 -19.53 7.96 28.40
N GLN A 399 -19.76 6.76 27.86
CA GLN A 399 -20.49 5.70 28.52
C GLN A 399 -19.73 5.01 29.64
N ALA A 400 -18.47 4.65 29.43
CA ALA A 400 -17.66 4.04 30.47
C ALA A 400 -17.55 4.98 31.68
N HIS A 401 -17.31 6.27 31.45
CA HIS A 401 -17.31 7.28 32.51
C HIS A 401 -18.66 7.44 33.18
N LEU A 402 -19.78 7.39 32.43
CA LEU A 402 -21.12 7.45 33.01
C LEU A 402 -21.36 6.27 33.98
N LYS A 403 -21.01 5.05 33.56
CA LYS A 403 -21.17 3.84 34.37
C LYS A 403 -20.28 3.83 35.62
N LEU A 404 -19.12 4.48 35.55
CA LEU A 404 -18.21 4.69 36.69
C LEU A 404 -18.58 5.90 37.57
N GLY A 405 -19.63 6.66 37.24
CA GLY A 405 -20.05 7.85 38.00
C GLY A 405 -19.23 9.12 37.76
N ASN A 406 -18.34 9.11 36.77
CA ASN A 406 -17.49 10.25 36.38
C ASN A 406 -18.27 11.24 35.49
N LEU A 407 -19.28 11.91 36.05
CA LEU A 407 -20.27 12.71 35.31
C LEU A 407 -19.64 13.84 34.45
N GLU A 408 -18.65 14.55 34.99
CA GLU A 408 -17.97 15.65 34.26
C GLU A 408 -17.26 15.14 32.99
N LYS A 409 -16.49 14.06 33.11
CA LYS A 409 -15.83 13.44 31.96
C LYS A 409 -16.84 12.86 30.98
N SER A 410 -17.87 12.17 31.48
CA SER A 410 -18.93 11.62 30.64
C SER A 410 -19.57 12.69 29.76
N LYS A 411 -19.95 13.83 30.35
CA LYS A 411 -20.50 14.98 29.61
C LYS A 411 -19.55 15.49 28.53
N LEU A 412 -18.26 15.69 28.86
CA LEU A 412 -17.25 16.13 27.90
C LEU A 412 -17.16 15.21 26.67
N TYR A 413 -17.12 13.90 26.89
CA TYR A 413 -17.00 12.93 25.81
C TYR A 413 -18.29 12.79 24.99
N PHE A 414 -19.46 12.88 25.60
CA PHE A 414 -20.72 12.94 24.84
C PHE A 414 -20.82 14.20 23.98
N GLU A 415 -20.35 15.36 24.47
CA GLU A 415 -20.27 16.57 23.66
C GLU A 415 -19.29 16.41 22.48
N LYS A 416 -18.15 15.73 22.67
CA LYS A 416 -17.24 15.37 21.55
C LYS A 416 -17.95 14.45 20.54
N SER A 417 -18.63 13.41 21.02
CA SER A 417 -19.37 12.45 20.20
C SER A 417 -20.46 13.13 19.35
N ILE A 418 -21.23 14.06 19.93
CA ILE A 418 -22.24 14.85 19.18
C ILE A 418 -21.58 15.70 18.10
N ARG A 419 -20.47 16.41 18.42
CA ARG A 419 -19.75 17.22 17.43
C ARG A 419 -19.22 16.38 16.27
N ARG A 420 -18.87 15.12 16.51
CA ARG A 420 -18.37 14.18 15.51
C ARG A 420 -19.46 13.34 14.84
N ASN A 421 -20.73 13.58 15.17
CA ASN A 421 -21.87 12.81 14.66
C ASN A 421 -21.72 11.30 14.91
N GLU A 422 -21.10 10.94 16.03
CA GLU A 422 -21.01 9.56 16.50
C GLU A 422 -22.37 9.19 17.10
N HIS A 423 -23.18 8.43 16.37
CA HIS A 423 -24.50 7.98 16.84
C HIS A 423 -24.53 6.46 16.99
N ASN A 424 -25.03 5.99 18.13
CA ASN A 424 -25.16 4.56 18.43
C ASN A 424 -26.34 3.97 17.67
N ASP A 425 -26.13 2.80 17.07
CA ASP A 425 -27.17 2.10 16.32
C ASP A 425 -27.47 0.68 16.83
N SER A 426 -26.87 0.17 17.92
CA SER A 426 -27.21 -1.22 18.32
C SER A 426 -26.95 -1.71 19.75
N MET A 427 -26.26 -1.00 20.64
CA MET A 427 -25.96 -1.62 21.94
C MET A 427 -26.65 -1.04 23.17
N ILE A 428 -27.10 0.21 23.15
CA ILE A 428 -27.36 0.93 24.40
C ILE A 428 -28.57 1.82 24.20
N GLU A 429 -29.71 1.39 24.78
CA GLU A 429 -30.89 2.21 25.06
C GLU A 429 -30.57 3.31 26.09
#